data_AF-A0A6J8BFA3-F1
#
_entry.id   AF-A0A6J8BFA3-F1
#
_cell.length_a   1.000
_cell.length_b   1.000
_cell.length_c   1.000
_cell.angle_alpha   90.00
_cell.angle_beta   90.00
_cell.angle_gamma   90.00
#
_symmetry.space_group_name_H-M   'P 1'
#
loop_
_entity.id
_entity.type
_entity.pdbx_description
1 polymer ?
#
loop_
_entity_poly.entity_id
_entity_poly.type
_entity_poly.pdbx_seq_one_letter_code
_entity_poly.pdbx_strand_id
1 'polypeptide(L)'
;MAEQKPRVLSGIQPTGIPHIGNYLGAIKNWVQLQDQFDDVLYTIVDLHALTVPNDPKTLRENIYKMAASLLACGIDTNKSILFQQSQVPHHTDLAWLLGCICTLPRLQHLPQWKVFEN
;
A
#
# COMPACT_ATOMS: atom_id res chain seq x y z
N MET A 1 -7.49 -30.48 2.83
CA MET A 1 -7.06 -29.07 2.99
C MET A 1 -8.25 -28.21 2.61
N ALA A 2 -8.66 -27.25 3.44
CA ALA A 2 -9.78 -26.38 3.09
C ALA A 2 -9.45 -25.60 1.81
N GLU A 3 -10.44 -25.44 0.93
CA GLU A 3 -10.28 -24.70 -0.33
C GLU A 3 -9.95 -23.24 -0.02
N GLN A 4 -8.80 -22.78 -0.52
CA GLN A 4 -8.27 -21.46 -0.18
C GLN A 4 -8.98 -20.42 -1.04
N LYS A 5 -9.84 -19.60 -0.40
CA LYS A 5 -10.52 -18.51 -1.10
C LYS A 5 -9.49 -17.48 -1.61
N PRO A 6 -9.67 -16.94 -2.83
CA PRO A 6 -8.79 -15.92 -3.36
C PRO A 6 -8.87 -14.64 -2.51
N ARG A 7 -7.70 -14.04 -2.24
CA ARG A 7 -7.55 -12.80 -1.45
C ARG A 7 -6.90 -11.71 -2.28
N VAL A 8 -7.43 -10.49 -2.19
CA VAL A 8 -6.86 -9.29 -2.82
C VAL A 8 -6.11 -8.49 -1.76
N LEU A 9 -4.86 -8.11 -2.05
CA LEU A 9 -4.09 -7.14 -1.26
C LEU A 9 -3.52 -6.09 -2.19
N SER A 10 -3.81 -4.81 -1.91
CA SER A 10 -3.24 -3.70 -2.68
C SER A 10 -2.89 -2.51 -1.79
N GLY A 11 -1.91 -1.70 -2.20
CA GLY A 11 -1.39 -0.62 -1.40
C GLY A 11 -1.12 0.67 -2.18
N ILE A 12 -1.28 1.81 -1.51
CA ILE A 12 -1.02 3.14 -2.08
C ILE A 12 -0.23 4.01 -1.09
N GLN A 13 0.80 4.71 -1.60
CA GLN A 13 1.60 5.61 -0.76
C GLN A 13 0.82 6.88 -0.43
N PRO A 14 0.88 7.39 0.82
CA PRO A 14 0.26 8.65 1.21
C PRO A 14 1.06 9.87 0.71
N THR A 15 1.01 10.15 -0.59
CA THR A 15 1.68 11.31 -1.22
C THR A 15 0.79 12.55 -1.30
N GLY A 16 -0.41 12.52 -0.70
CA GLY A 16 -1.38 13.61 -0.72
C GLY A 16 -2.74 13.14 -1.25
N ILE A 17 -3.45 14.03 -1.94
CA ILE A 17 -4.71 13.69 -2.61
C ILE A 17 -4.39 12.90 -3.89
N PRO A 18 -5.01 11.73 -4.11
CA PRO A 18 -4.82 10.96 -5.35
C PRO A 18 -5.11 11.80 -6.59
N HIS A 19 -4.24 11.69 -7.60
CA HIS A 19 -4.50 12.30 -8.89
C HIS A 19 -5.23 11.31 -9.83
N ILE A 20 -5.67 11.80 -10.99
CA ILE A 20 -6.45 11.00 -11.97
C ILE A 20 -5.74 9.71 -12.39
N GLY A 21 -4.41 9.73 -12.53
CA GLY A 21 -3.61 8.53 -12.79
C GLY A 21 -3.74 7.45 -11.70
N ASN A 22 -3.77 7.80 -10.41
CA ASN A 22 -4.00 6.82 -9.35
C ASN A 22 -5.43 6.26 -9.41
N TYR A 23 -6.39 7.15 -9.70
CA TYR A 23 -7.80 6.76 -9.78
C TYR A 23 -8.05 5.77 -10.91
N LEU A 24 -7.65 6.12 -12.13
CA LEU A 24 -7.85 5.28 -13.32
C LEU A 24 -6.93 4.05 -13.31
N GLY A 25 -5.73 4.16 -12.76
CA GLY A 25 -4.75 3.06 -12.73
C GLY A 25 -5.02 2.00 -11.67
N ALA A 26 -5.66 2.35 -10.56
CA ALA A 26 -5.86 1.42 -9.45
C ALA A 26 -7.20 1.59 -8.73
N ILE A 27 -7.53 2.77 -8.22
CA ILE A 27 -8.64 2.96 -7.25
C ILE A 27 -9.99 2.57 -7.87
N LYS A 28 -10.24 2.92 -9.13
CA LYS A 28 -11.47 2.52 -9.83
C LYS A 28 -11.65 0.99 -9.86
N ASN A 29 -10.56 0.25 -10.05
CA ASN A 29 -10.58 -1.21 -10.05
C ASN A 29 -10.74 -1.74 -8.62
N TRP A 30 -10.14 -1.11 -7.62
CA TRP A 30 -10.32 -1.49 -6.22
C TRP A 30 -11.79 -1.45 -5.79
N VAL A 31 -12.52 -0.41 -6.20
CA VAL A 31 -13.95 -0.29 -5.92
C VAL A 31 -14.76 -1.45 -6.53
N GLN A 32 -14.32 -2.00 -7.67
CA GLN A 32 -14.96 -3.16 -8.28
C GLN A 32 -14.55 -4.48 -7.62
N LEU A 33 -13.29 -4.61 -7.19
CA LEU A 33 -12.75 -5.84 -6.61
C LEU A 33 -13.39 -6.18 -5.25
N GLN A 34 -13.72 -5.18 -4.43
CA GLN A 34 -14.43 -5.41 -3.16
C GLN A 34 -15.84 -5.99 -3.32
N ASP A 35 -16.44 -5.89 -4.52
CA ASP A 35 -17.74 -6.51 -4.83
C ASP A 35 -17.58 -7.91 -5.45
N GLN A 36 -16.39 -8.25 -5.93
CA GLN A 36 -16.10 -9.52 -6.62
C GLN A 36 -15.47 -10.57 -5.70
N PHE A 37 -14.79 -10.14 -4.63
CA PHE A 37 -14.05 -11.01 -3.73
C PHE A 37 -14.54 -10.83 -2.29
N ASP A 38 -14.68 -11.93 -1.55
CA ASP A 38 -15.06 -11.93 -0.13
C ASP A 38 -13.95 -11.39 0.80
N ASP A 39 -12.70 -11.35 0.31
CA ASP A 39 -11.51 -11.09 1.13
C ASP A 39 -10.58 -10.09 0.44
N VAL A 40 -10.71 -8.82 0.81
CA VAL A 40 -10.05 -7.69 0.16
C VAL A 40 -9.42 -6.77 1.18
N LEU A 41 -8.12 -6.51 1.01
CA LEU A 41 -7.32 -5.67 1.87
C LEU A 41 -6.69 -4.51 1.09
N TYR A 42 -6.93 -3.29 1.55
CA TYR A 42 -6.32 -2.07 1.05
C TYR A 42 -5.48 -1.43 2.14
N THR A 43 -4.24 -1.08 1.82
CA THR A 43 -3.31 -0.49 2.78
C THR A 43 -2.75 0.85 2.31
N ILE A 44 -2.76 1.83 3.22
CA ILE A 44 -1.98 3.05 3.07
C ILE A 44 -0.56 2.73 3.49
N VAL A 45 0.36 2.66 2.53
CA VAL A 45 1.74 2.20 2.74
C VAL A 45 2.67 3.32 3.17
N ASP A 46 2.47 3.80 4.40
CA ASP A 46 3.24 4.90 4.99
C ASP A 46 4.71 4.55 5.29
N LEU A 47 5.03 3.28 5.59
CA LEU A 47 6.44 2.85 5.70
C LEU A 47 7.17 2.95 4.35
N HIS A 48 6.48 2.67 3.24
CA HIS A 48 7.08 2.84 1.90
C HIS A 48 7.34 4.31 1.57
N ALA A 49 6.53 5.23 2.07
CA ALA A 49 6.75 6.66 1.85
C ALA A 49 8.06 7.13 2.51
N LEU A 50 8.44 6.56 3.65
CA LEU A 50 9.66 6.93 4.39
C LEU A 50 10.98 6.57 3.69
N THR A 51 10.94 5.89 2.54
CA THR A 51 12.15 5.55 1.76
C THR A 51 12.73 6.75 1.00
N VAL A 52 12.01 7.88 0.99
CA VAL A 52 12.49 9.18 0.50
C VAL A 52 12.32 10.24 1.61
N PRO A 53 12.99 11.41 1.53
CA PRO A 53 12.79 12.49 2.50
C PRO A 53 11.33 12.94 2.56
N ASN A 54 10.78 13.04 3.78
CA ASN A 54 9.42 13.51 4.04
C ASN A 54 9.39 14.43 5.26
N ASP A 55 8.52 15.43 5.23
CA ASP A 55 8.16 16.20 6.42
C ASP A 55 7.16 15.40 7.28
N PRO A 56 7.46 15.14 8.58
CA PRO A 56 6.59 14.31 9.43
C PRO A 56 5.15 14.83 9.59
N LYS A 57 4.96 16.16 9.61
CA LYS A 57 3.62 16.74 9.74
C LYS A 57 2.82 16.49 8.45
N THR A 58 3.44 16.75 7.32
CA THR A 58 2.87 16.53 5.98
C THR A 58 2.52 15.07 5.76
N LEU A 59 3.41 14.14 6.10
CA LEU A 59 3.15 12.69 5.97
C LEU A 59 1.93 12.27 6.80
N ARG A 60 1.84 12.73 8.06
CA ARG A 60 0.70 12.45 8.93
C ARG A 60 -0.61 12.95 8.31
N GLU A 61 -0.63 14.19 7.82
CA GLU A 61 -1.81 14.73 7.14
C GLU A 61 -2.18 13.95 5.88
N ASN A 62 -1.18 13.55 5.09
CA ASN A 62 -1.40 12.82 3.85
C ASN A 62 -1.98 11.43 4.08
N ILE A 63 -1.65 10.77 5.19
CA ILE A 63 -2.28 9.49 5.57
C ILE A 63 -3.80 9.68 5.73
N TYR A 64 -4.22 10.72 6.47
CA TYR A 64 -5.65 11.01 6.64
C TYR A 64 -6.32 11.47 5.34
N LYS A 65 -5.67 12.32 4.55
CA LYS A 65 -6.19 12.78 3.24
C LYS A 65 -6.35 11.61 2.27
N MET A 66 -5.39 10.67 2.25
CA MET A 66 -5.47 9.46 1.43
C MET A 66 -6.63 8.57 1.87
N ALA A 67 -6.76 8.30 3.18
CA ALA A 67 -7.87 7.51 3.73
C ALA A 67 -9.22 8.12 3.35
N ALA A 68 -9.40 9.42 3.58
CA ALA A 68 -10.63 10.13 3.23
C ALA A 68 -10.92 10.08 1.73
N SER A 69 -9.89 10.21 0.88
CA SER A 69 -10.03 10.13 -0.58
C SER A 69 -10.46 8.73 -1.03
N LEU A 70 -9.86 7.68 -0.48
CA LEU A 70 -10.22 6.29 -0.82
C LEU A 70 -11.68 5.98 -0.44
N LEU A 71 -12.10 6.40 0.76
CA LEU A 71 -13.50 6.26 1.21
C LEU A 71 -14.44 7.05 0.28
N ALA A 72 -14.09 8.30 -0.06
CA ALA A 72 -14.89 9.13 -0.95
C ALA A 72 -14.98 8.58 -2.39
N CYS A 73 -13.93 7.88 -2.86
CA CYS A 73 -13.94 7.20 -4.15
C CYS A 73 -14.79 5.92 -4.17
N GLY A 74 -15.24 5.43 -3.00
CA GLY A 74 -16.16 4.28 -2.91
C GLY A 74 -15.57 3.02 -2.28
N ILE A 75 -14.39 3.08 -1.66
CA ILE A 75 -13.91 1.96 -0.83
C ILE A 75 -14.81 1.85 0.40
N ASP A 76 -15.42 0.68 0.58
CA ASP A 76 -16.37 0.38 1.67
C ASP A 76 -15.71 -0.53 2.70
N THR A 77 -15.60 -0.04 3.94
CA THR A 77 -15.00 -0.78 5.06
C THR A 77 -15.86 -1.94 5.57
N ASN A 78 -17.12 -2.04 5.12
CA ASN A 78 -17.96 -3.21 5.40
C ASN A 78 -17.66 -4.38 4.44
N LYS A 79 -17.02 -4.11 3.30
CA LYS A 79 -16.68 -5.10 2.25
C LYS A 79 -15.19 -5.40 2.18
N SER A 80 -14.36 -4.47 2.64
CA SER A 80 -12.91 -4.56 2.57
C SER A 80 -12.25 -4.04 3.84
N ILE A 81 -11.03 -4.49 4.12
CA ILE A 81 -10.22 -3.97 5.22
C ILE A 81 -9.36 -2.84 4.67
N LEU A 82 -9.62 -1.61 5.13
CA LEU A 82 -8.75 -0.45 4.89
C LEU A 82 -7.90 -0.17 6.13
N PHE A 83 -6.58 -0.21 6.01
CA PHE A 83 -5.68 -0.01 7.16
C PHE A 83 -4.41 0.78 6.81
N GLN A 84 -3.71 1.24 7.86
CA GLN A 84 -2.42 1.92 7.77
C GLN A 84 -1.30 0.91 8.02
N GLN A 85 -0.32 0.83 7.12
CA GLN A 85 0.73 -0.19 7.17
C GLN A 85 1.53 -0.16 8.48
N SER A 86 1.95 1.01 8.95
CA SER A 86 2.74 1.14 10.18
C SER A 86 2.01 0.73 11.47
N GLN A 87 0.68 0.58 11.43
CA GLN A 87 -0.11 0.13 12.59
C GLN A 87 -0.14 -1.40 12.73
N VAL A 88 0.46 -2.13 11.79
CA VAL A 88 0.52 -3.58 11.79
C VAL A 88 1.99 -4.02 11.82
N PRO A 89 2.57 -4.29 13.03
CA PRO A 89 4.01 -4.54 13.19
C PRO A 89 4.52 -5.75 12.40
N HIS A 90 3.63 -6.70 12.12
CA HIS A 90 3.93 -7.90 11.33
C HIS A 90 4.51 -7.59 9.94
N HIS A 91 4.24 -6.42 9.35
CA HIS A 91 4.87 -6.02 8.08
C HIS A 91 6.39 -5.93 8.20
N THR A 92 6.91 -5.31 9.25
CA THR A 92 8.36 -5.15 9.45
C THR A 92 9.01 -6.45 9.93
N ASP A 93 8.31 -7.22 10.77
CA ASP A 93 8.81 -8.51 11.26
C ASP A 93 9.01 -9.49 10.09
N LEU A 94 8.01 -9.57 9.20
CA LEU A 94 8.11 -10.42 8.01
C LEU A 94 9.13 -9.87 7.00
N ALA A 95 9.20 -8.55 6.81
CA ALA A 95 10.19 -7.94 5.93
C ALA A 95 11.63 -8.27 6.36
N TRP A 96 11.91 -8.30 7.67
CA TRP A 96 13.22 -8.72 8.21
C TRP A 96 13.55 -10.17 7.81
N LEU A 97 12.62 -11.10 8.05
CA LEU A 97 12.80 -12.51 7.70
C LEU A 97 12.99 -12.72 6.18
N LEU A 98 12.20 -12.03 5.36
CA LEU A 98 12.32 -12.08 3.90
C LEU A 98 13.62 -11.43 3.40
N GLY A 99 14.12 -10.42 4.11
CA GLY A 99 15.42 -9.80 3.85
C GLY A 99 16.57 -10.80 3.95
N CYS A 100 16.52 -11.73 4.92
CA CYS A 100 17.55 -12.76 5.11
C CYS A 100 17.66 -13.77 3.95
N ILE A 101 16.64 -13.86 3.09
CA ILE A 101 16.64 -14.75 1.91
C ILE A 101 16.70 -13.98 0.58
N CYS A 102 16.78 -12.65 0.61
CA CYS A 102 16.90 -11.80 -0.56
C CYS A 102 18.34 -11.30 -0.71
N THR A 103 18.97 -11.56 -1.86
CA THR A 103 20.36 -11.15 -2.08
C THR A 103 20.45 -9.68 -2.49
N LEU A 104 21.55 -9.01 -2.11
CA LEU A 104 21.79 -7.62 -2.50
C LEU A 104 21.79 -7.40 -4.03
N PRO A 105 22.46 -8.25 -4.86
CA PRO A 105 22.40 -8.07 -6.31
C PRO A 105 20.98 -8.16 -6.87
N ARG A 106 20.14 -9.05 -6.31
CA ARG A 106 18.73 -9.17 -6.74
C ARG A 106 17.97 -7.87 -6.53
N LEU A 107 18.21 -7.16 -5.43
CA LEU A 107 17.60 -5.85 -5.18
C LEU A 107 18.11 -4.77 -6.14
N GLN A 108 19.42 -4.74 -6.38
CA GLN A 108 20.07 -3.74 -7.24
C GLN A 108 19.68 -3.84 -8.72
N HIS A 109 19.31 -5.03 -9.20
CA HIS A 109 18.87 -5.23 -10.59
C HIS A 109 17.40 -4.87 -10.85
N LEU A 110 16.64 -4.44 -9.84
CA LEU A 110 15.26 -4.01 -10.06
C LEU A 110 15.26 -2.69 -10.85
N PRO A 111 14.49 -2.56 -11.94
CA PRO A 111 14.46 -1.32 -12.76
C PRO A 111 14.03 -0.07 -11.98
N GLN A 112 13.28 -0.25 -10.90
CA GLN A 112 12.81 0.82 -10.02
C GLN A 112 13.87 1.24 -8.97
N TRP A 113 14.95 0.47 -8.82
CA TRP A 113 16.04 0.79 -7.91
C TRP A 113 16.74 2.05 -8.40
N LYS A 114 16.55 3.15 -7.67
CA LYS A 114 17.27 4.39 -7.92
C LYS A 114 18.54 4.39 -7.08
N VAL A 115 19.69 4.40 -7.75
CA VAL A 115 20.94 4.75 -7.09
C VAL A 115 20.89 6.25 -6.86
N PHE A 116 20.84 6.67 -5.60
CA PHE A 116 21.09 8.06 -5.26
C PHE A 116 22.59 8.29 -5.38
N GLU A 117 23.04 8.74 -6.56
CA GLU A 117 24.38 9.32 -6.70
C GLU A 117 24.36 10.71 -6.06
N ASN A 118 25.29 10.95 -5.13
CA ASN A 118 25.58 12.27 -4.57
C ASN A 118 26.44 13.08 -5.53
#